data_AF-A0A7Y2NRU2-F1
#
_entry.id   AF-A0A7Y2NRU2-F1
#
_cell.length_a   1.000
_cell.length_b   1.000
_cell.length_c   1.000
_cell.angle_alpha   90.00
_cell.angle_beta   90.00
_cell.angle_gamma   90.00
#
_symmetry.space_group_name_H-M   'P 1'
#
loop_
_entity.id
_entity.type
_entity.pdbx_description
1 polymer ?
#
loop_
_entity_poly.entity_id
_entity_poly.type
_entity_poly.pdbx_seq_one_letter_code
_entity_poly.pdbx_strand_id
1 'polypeptide(L)'
;NIPSLYKNLLEALNLFYEDRGYEVSTDNLKLNLDLKQFFQYYRVLNATFLAERIGMNPTLLSQYVRGNKTPSSKQTNKIIHGIQTIGKELSDINLV
;
A
#
# COMPACT_ATOMS: atom_id res chain seq x y z
N ASN A 1 -12.48 -6.53 -2.48
CA ASN A 1 -11.77 -5.33 -1.98
C ASN A 1 -10.91 -5.75 -0.78
N ILE A 2 -10.03 -4.89 -0.23
CA ILE A 2 -9.14 -5.29 0.88
C ILE A 2 -9.91 -5.85 2.11
N PRO A 3 -11.05 -5.27 2.54
CA PRO A 3 -11.86 -5.84 3.62
C PRO A 3 -12.34 -7.27 3.34
N SER A 4 -12.83 -7.54 2.12
CA SER A 4 -13.27 -8.89 1.75
C SER A 4 -12.10 -9.87 1.70
N LEU A 5 -10.90 -9.43 1.30
CA LEU A 5 -9.70 -10.26 1.30
C LEU A 5 -9.31 -10.68 2.73
N TYR A 6 -9.33 -9.74 3.69
CA TYR A 6 -9.06 -10.04 5.11
C TYR A 6 -10.04 -11.08 5.66
N LYS A 7 -11.34 -10.90 5.40
CA LYS A 7 -12.39 -11.83 5.84
C LYS A 7 -12.16 -13.23 5.28
N ASN A 8 -11.98 -13.35 3.96
CA ASN A 8 -11.80 -14.65 3.31
C ASN A 8 -10.52 -15.36 3.79
N LEU A 9 -9.44 -14.61 4.04
CA LEU A 9 -8.18 -15.17 4.55
C LEU A 9 -8.34 -15.69 5.98
N LEU A 10 -9.03 -14.96 6.85
CA LEU A 10 -9.34 -15.39 8.21
C LEU A 10 -10.20 -16.66 8.23
N GLU A 11 -11.26 -16.70 7.43
CA GLU A 11 -12.11 -17.88 7.31
C GLU A 11 -11.31 -19.09 6.83
N ALA A 12 -10.51 -18.93 5.75
CA ALA A 12 -9.70 -20.02 5.21
C ALA A 12 -8.64 -20.54 6.20
N LEU A 13 -8.00 -19.64 6.94
CA LEU A 13 -6.99 -20.02 7.92
C LEU A 13 -7.62 -20.70 9.15
N ASN A 14 -8.75 -20.20 9.64
CA ASN A 14 -9.47 -20.85 10.73
C ASN A 14 -9.95 -22.25 10.34
N LEU A 15 -10.44 -22.44 9.12
CA LEU A 15 -10.77 -23.78 8.59
C LEU A 15 -9.54 -24.71 8.54
N PHE A 16 -8.36 -24.19 8.18
CA PHE A 16 -7.14 -24.99 8.13
C PHE A 16 -6.62 -25.41 9.52
N TYR A 17 -6.86 -24.60 10.54
CA TYR A 17 -6.39 -24.83 11.91
C TYR A 17 -7.45 -25.43 12.86
N GLU A 18 -8.66 -25.68 12.38
CA GLU A 18 -9.80 -26.20 13.16
C GLU A 18 -9.41 -27.42 14.00
N ASP A 19 -8.82 -28.45 13.38
CA ASP A 19 -8.40 -29.69 14.06
C ASP A 19 -7.15 -29.53 14.95
N ARG A 20 -6.48 -28.38 14.89
CA ARG A 20 -5.26 -28.10 15.66
C ARG A 20 -5.52 -27.28 16.93
N GLY A 21 -6.78 -26.90 17.18
CA GLY A 21 -7.16 -26.10 18.34
C GLY A 21 -6.55 -24.70 18.37
N TYR A 22 -6.19 -24.16 17.20
CA TYR A 22 -5.61 -22.82 17.06
C TYR A 22 -6.55 -21.92 16.28
N GLU A 23 -6.94 -20.79 16.88
CA GLU A 23 -7.79 -19.78 16.24
C GLU A 23 -6.94 -18.64 15.71
N VAL A 24 -7.10 -18.34 14.42
CA VAL A 24 -6.44 -17.23 13.74
C VAL A 24 -7.30 -15.98 13.87
N SER A 25 -6.77 -14.98 14.55
CA SER A 25 -7.35 -13.65 14.69
C SER A 25 -6.77 -12.66 13.68
N THR A 26 -7.39 -11.48 13.59
CA THR A 26 -6.89 -10.37 12.77
C THR A 26 -5.47 -9.94 13.17
N ASP A 27 -5.12 -10.03 14.45
CA ASP A 27 -3.79 -9.67 14.97
C ASP A 27 -2.68 -10.60 14.46
N ASN A 28 -3.04 -11.82 14.06
CA ASN A 28 -2.11 -12.79 13.47
C ASN A 28 -1.82 -12.47 11.99
N LEU A 29 -2.55 -11.55 11.37
CA LEU A 29 -2.45 -11.22 9.96
C LEU A 29 -1.89 -9.82 9.74
N LYS A 30 -0.76 -9.78 9.03
CA LYS A 30 -0.18 -8.52 8.51
C LYS A 30 -0.10 -8.60 7.00
N LEU A 31 -1.09 -8.04 6.32
CA LEU A 31 -1.01 -7.84 4.88
C LEU A 31 -0.18 -6.59 4.58
N ASN A 32 0.92 -6.78 3.87
CA ASN A 32 1.74 -5.69 3.37
C ASN A 32 1.43 -5.49 1.89
N LEU A 33 1.01 -4.28 1.53
CA LEU A 33 0.88 -3.88 0.13
C LEU A 33 2.23 -3.38 -0.36
N ASP A 34 2.72 -3.96 -1.45
CA ASP A 34 3.86 -3.38 -2.15
C ASP A 34 3.44 -2.11 -2.93
N LEU A 35 4.42 -1.34 -3.40
CA LEU A 35 4.14 -0.11 -4.17
C LEU A 35 3.39 -0.40 -5.47
N LYS A 36 3.63 -1.54 -6.12
CA LYS A 36 2.95 -1.90 -7.37
C LYS A 36 1.46 -2.09 -7.13
N GLN A 37 1.10 -2.90 -6.14
CA GLN A 37 -0.27 -3.14 -5.72
C GLN A 37 -0.95 -1.85 -5.27
N PHE A 38 -0.24 -1.03 -4.50
CA PHE A 38 -0.76 0.27 -4.03
C PHE A 38 -1.15 1.19 -5.19
N PHE A 39 -0.26 1.40 -6.16
CA PHE A 39 -0.54 2.27 -7.32
C PHE A 39 -1.53 1.65 -8.32
N GLN A 40 -1.61 0.31 -8.39
CA GLN A 40 -2.66 -0.37 -9.15
C GLN A 40 -4.05 -0.14 -8.54
N TYR A 41 -4.14 -0.12 -7.21
CA TYR A 41 -5.39 0.12 -6.50
C TYR A 41 -5.77 1.61 -6.50
N TYR A 42 -4.86 2.48 -6.12
CA TYR A 42 -5.07 3.94 -6.05
C TYR A 42 -4.68 4.62 -7.36
N ARG A 43 -5.38 4.28 -8.45
CA ARG A 43 -5.11 4.78 -9.82
C ARG A 43 -5.19 6.30 -9.96
N VAL A 44 -5.83 6.98 -9.01
CA VAL A 44 -5.89 8.45 -8.92
C VAL A 44 -4.51 9.08 -8.70
N LEU A 45 -3.56 8.33 -8.13
CA LEU A 45 -2.21 8.82 -7.87
C LEU A 45 -1.33 8.67 -9.12
N ASN A 46 -0.83 9.80 -9.60
CA ASN A 46 0.16 9.83 -10.67
C ASN A 46 1.57 9.65 -10.10
N ALA A 47 2.22 8.52 -10.41
CA ALA A 47 3.56 8.21 -9.93
C ALA A 47 4.63 9.21 -10.40
N THR A 48 4.55 9.69 -11.64
CA THR A 48 5.50 10.66 -12.19
C THR A 48 5.43 11.97 -11.42
N PHE A 49 4.22 12.49 -11.22
CA PHE A 49 4.01 13.73 -10.49
C PHE A 49 4.40 13.61 -9.01
N LEU A 50 4.09 12.48 -8.37
CA LEU A 50 4.56 12.22 -7.02
C LEU A 50 6.10 12.25 -6.95
N ALA A 51 6.78 11.65 -7.93
CA ALA A 51 8.24 11.62 -7.97
C ALA A 51 8.83 13.03 -8.00
N GLU A 52 8.33 13.89 -8.88
CA GLU A 52 8.76 15.28 -9.00
C GLU A 52 8.55 16.02 -7.68
N ARG A 53 7.36 15.88 -7.10
CA ARG A 53 6.99 16.53 -5.85
C ARG A 53 7.89 16.15 -4.67
N ILE A 54 8.29 14.88 -4.57
CA ILE A 54 9.18 14.41 -3.50
C ILE A 54 10.67 14.57 -3.86
N GLY A 55 11.02 15.12 -5.04
CA GLY A 55 12.40 15.19 -5.49
C GLY A 55 13.04 13.79 -5.67
N MET A 56 12.30 12.88 -6.31
CA MET A 56 12.76 11.56 -6.74
C MET A 56 12.79 11.53 -8.26
N ASN A 57 13.76 10.81 -8.85
CA ASN A 57 13.78 10.60 -10.28
C ASN A 57 12.48 9.89 -10.75
N PRO A 58 11.70 10.46 -11.70
CA PRO A 58 10.42 9.88 -12.11
C PRO A 58 10.53 8.49 -12.74
N THR A 59 11.60 8.23 -13.49
CA THR A 59 11.89 6.91 -14.05
C THR A 59 12.14 5.88 -12.95
N LEU A 60 12.84 6.27 -11.88
CA LEU A 60 13.08 5.39 -10.74
C LEU A 60 11.79 5.01 -10.03
N LEU A 61 10.92 5.99 -9.72
CA LEU A 61 9.63 5.69 -9.09
C LEU A 61 8.75 4.84 -10.00
N SER A 62 8.74 5.11 -11.31
CA SER A 62 8.03 4.29 -12.30
C SER A 62 8.52 2.85 -12.32
N GLN A 63 9.83 2.61 -12.15
CA GLN A 63 10.39 1.26 -12.05
C GLN A 63 9.92 0.54 -10.78
N TYR A 64 9.80 1.24 -9.65
CA TYR A 64 9.24 0.69 -8.41
C TYR A 64 7.76 0.34 -8.56
N VAL A 65 6.95 1.24 -9.13
CA VAL A 65 5.51 1.03 -9.36
C VAL A 65 5.24 -0.11 -10.33
N ARG A 66 6.13 -0.36 -11.30
CA ARG A 66 6.03 -1.52 -12.20
C ARG A 66 6.50 -2.84 -11.56
N GLY A 67 7.25 -2.75 -10.46
CA GLY A 67 7.88 -3.89 -9.80
C GLY A 67 9.20 -4.33 -10.44
N ASN A 68 9.80 -3.49 -11.29
CA ASN A 68 11.08 -3.80 -11.95
C ASN A 68 12.28 -3.57 -11.02
N LYS A 69 12.09 -2.79 -9.95
CA LYS A 69 13.07 -2.57 -8.89
C LYS A 69 12.38 -2.58 -7.53
N THR A 70 13.13 -2.98 -6.51
CA THR A 70 12.69 -2.91 -5.12
C THR A 70 13.30 -1.68 -4.45
N PRO A 71 12.50 -0.77 -3.88
CA PRO A 71 13.01 0.37 -3.14
C PRO A 71 13.66 -0.08 -1.81
N SER A 72 14.65 0.67 -1.34
CA SER A 72 15.13 0.53 0.05
C SER A 72 14.12 1.12 1.03
N SER A 73 14.19 0.75 2.31
CA SER A 73 13.29 1.28 3.35
C SER A 73 13.28 2.81 3.40
N LYS A 74 14.44 3.45 3.18
CA LYS A 74 14.55 4.92 3.10
C LYS A 74 13.74 5.49 1.93
N GLN A 75 13.79 4.86 0.76
CA GLN A 75 13.04 5.30 -0.42
C GLN A 75 11.53 5.04 -0.23
N THR A 76 11.16 3.88 0.30
CA THR A 76 9.77 3.56 0.65
C THR A 76 9.19 4.60 1.61
N ASN A 77 9.89 4.93 2.69
CA ASN A 77 9.46 5.95 3.65
C ASN A 77 9.30 7.32 3.00
N LYS A 78 10.23 7.71 2.12
CA LYS A 78 10.13 8.96 1.36
C LYS A 78 8.86 9.01 0.49
N ILE A 79 8.53 7.92 -0.20
CA ILE A 79 7.33 7.80 -1.03
C ILE A 79 6.07 7.86 -0.17
N ILE A 80 6.00 7.09 0.92
CA ILE A 80 4.86 7.06 1.84
C ILE A 80 4.61 8.45 2.42
N HIS A 81 5.67 9.13 2.88
CA HIS A 81 5.54 10.46 3.47
C HIS A 81 5.00 11.47 2.45
N GLY A 82 5.47 11.43 1.20
CA GLY A 82 4.92 12.26 0.12
C GLY A 82 3.44 12.03 -0.12
N ILE A 83 2.99 10.77 -0.13
CA ILE A 83 1.57 10.42 -0.28
C ILE A 83 0.75 10.94 0.91
N GLN A 84 1.24 10.78 2.13
CA GLN A 84 0.57 11.26 3.34
C GLN A 84 0.42 12.77 3.35
N THR A 85 1.45 13.52 2.93
CA THR A 85 1.38 14.98 2.80
C THR A 85 0.32 15.41 1.80
N ILE A 86 0.26 14.78 0.61
CA ILE A 86 -0.79 15.04 -0.38
C ILE A 86 -2.17 14.73 0.22
N GLY A 87 -2.31 13.60 0.91
CA GLY A 87 -3.57 13.21 1.55
C GLY A 87 -4.06 14.25 2.57
N LYS A 88 -3.14 14.79 3.38
CA LYS A 88 -3.45 15.87 4.34
C LYS A 88 -3.86 17.16 3.64
N GLU A 89 -3.13 17.56 2.59
CA GLU A 89 -3.52 18.74 1.82
C GLU A 89 -4.92 18.59 1.23
N LEU A 90 -5.22 17.43 0.66
CA LEU A 90 -6.55 17.14 0.13
C LEU A 90 -7.65 17.16 1.19
N SER A 91 -7.37 16.70 2.41
CA SER A 91 -8.35 16.76 3.51
C SER A 91 -8.59 18.18 4.02
N ASP A 92 -7.60 19.06 3.87
CA ASP A 92 -7.68 20.45 4.34
C ASP A 92 -8.33 21.39 3.31
N ILE A 93 -8.58 20.92 2.08
CA ILE A 93 -9.23 21.70 1.02
C ILE A 93 -10.73 21.86 1.30
N ASN A 94 -11.19 23.10 1.27
CA ASN A 94 -12.60 23.45 1.10
C ASN A 94 -12.77 24.13 -0.26
N LEU A 95 -13.49 23.48 -1.19
CA LEU A 95 -13.82 24.07 -2.48
C LEU A 95 -15.09 24.93 -2.34
N VAL A 96 -15.08 26.10 -2.97
CA VAL A 96 -16.20 27.06 -2.99
C VAL A 96 -17.06 26.84 -4.22
#